data_AF-A0A2S6QCX7-F1
#
_entry.id   AF-A0A2S6QCX7-F1
#
_cell.length_a   1.000
_cell.length_b   1.000
_cell.length_c   1.000
_cell.angle_alpha   90.00
_cell.angle_beta   90.00
_cell.angle_gamma   90.00
#
_symmetry.space_group_name_H-M   'P 1'
#
loop_
_entity.id
_entity.type
_entity.pdbx_description
1 polymer ?
#
loop_
_entity_poly.entity_id
_entity_poly.type
_entity_poly.pdbx_seq_one_letter_code
_entity_poly.pdbx_strand_id
1 'polypeptide(L)'
;MEIPTDHLHKMTIEEFDTSKLLINASRQRDQRNLQDVLVVDVDCHHYENESMAEIIEFIEDPVLRRTGQVYAAGGVGVSPFTIGSPGAQDVAGRITRYPLRKMDRTPDNGTHRDIHLSLKWMDALGVDYAMLFPGPMLLLGLHPVPEYEVAMSRAYNRWLTEHILANEPRLKTMLYLPFNDPEAAYQTVRDFGDAPGVAGFMVVSTRYKPVYDNAYMKTYALIQEIGKPLSFHASYSWNDKLLGNTNRFLVTHALGFTVYNAVHLCNWIINGLPERFPNLDVMWIESGLAWIPWLMQRLDNDYRMRSSEAPLLKRLPSEYMANMYYSSQPMEMPHDLDVLEMTFKMINAETQLCWCSDYPHWDMDLPSVIWDLPFLNDRQRKNIIGENARRLFKLDVSERYPDYTAAT
;
A
#
# COMPACT_ATOMS: atom_id res chain seq x y z
N MET A 1 1.96 -37.44 -6.47
CA MET A 1 3.19 -36.63 -6.56
C MET A 1 3.84 -36.74 -5.20
N GLU A 2 4.81 -37.65 -5.04
CA GLU A 2 5.53 -37.82 -3.77
C GLU A 2 6.42 -36.61 -3.54
N ILE A 3 6.26 -35.95 -2.39
CA ILE A 3 7.09 -34.82 -1.99
C ILE A 3 8.23 -35.42 -1.15
N PRO A 4 9.49 -35.42 -1.61
CA PRO A 4 10.59 -35.96 -0.83
C PRO A 4 10.88 -35.00 0.34
N THR A 5 10.70 -35.47 1.57
CA THR A 5 10.86 -34.68 2.80
C THR A 5 12.27 -34.75 3.40
N ASP A 6 13.17 -35.51 2.79
CA ASP A 6 14.28 -36.09 3.55
C ASP A 6 15.59 -35.28 3.39
N HIS A 7 15.57 -34.25 2.53
CA HIS A 7 16.70 -33.36 2.27
C HIS A 7 16.25 -31.89 2.25
N LEU A 8 15.66 -31.41 3.36
CA LEU A 8 15.62 -29.97 3.65
C LEU A 8 17.04 -29.50 4.01
N HIS A 9 17.93 -29.47 3.03
CA HIS A 9 19.13 -28.65 3.14
C HIS A 9 18.67 -27.20 3.27
N LYS A 10 19.13 -26.49 4.31
CA LYS A 10 19.30 -25.04 4.19
C LYS A 10 20.26 -24.84 3.02
N MET A 11 19.73 -24.71 1.81
CA MET A 11 20.48 -24.11 0.73
C MET A 11 20.74 -22.68 1.20
N THR A 12 21.92 -22.46 1.77
CA THR A 12 22.46 -21.11 1.89
C THR A 12 22.69 -20.66 0.46
N ILE A 13 21.82 -19.77 -0.03
CA ILE A 13 22.10 -19.00 -1.23
C ILE A 13 23.48 -18.36 -1.00
N GLU A 14 24.46 -18.67 -1.86
CA GLU A 14 25.86 -18.25 -1.69
C GLU A 14 25.99 -16.72 -1.49
N GLU A 15 25.06 -15.94 -2.06
CA GLU A 15 24.85 -14.52 -1.76
C GLU A 15 23.44 -14.09 -2.21
N PHE A 16 22.66 -13.45 -1.34
CA PHE A 16 21.36 -12.89 -1.71
C PHE A 16 21.55 -11.53 -2.40
N ASP A 17 20.97 -11.36 -3.58
CA ASP A 17 21.07 -10.14 -4.37
C ASP A 17 19.76 -9.88 -5.11
N THR A 18 19.06 -8.80 -4.74
CA THR A 18 17.79 -8.39 -5.35
C THR A 18 17.89 -8.20 -6.88
N SER A 19 19.01 -7.72 -7.42
CA SER A 19 19.16 -7.47 -8.87
C SER A 19 19.13 -8.78 -9.65
N LYS A 20 19.69 -9.84 -9.09
CA LYS A 20 19.63 -11.19 -9.68
C LYS A 20 18.22 -11.77 -9.64
N LEU A 21 17.47 -11.52 -8.56
CA LEU A 21 16.07 -11.97 -8.45
C LEU A 21 15.13 -11.26 -9.42
N LEU A 22 15.41 -9.98 -9.71
CA LEU A 22 14.58 -9.14 -10.58
C LEU A 22 15.06 -9.08 -12.04
N ILE A 23 16.00 -9.92 -12.46
CA ILE A 23 16.55 -9.90 -13.83
C ILE A 23 15.47 -10.04 -14.91
N ASN A 24 14.41 -10.82 -14.65
CA ASN A 24 13.29 -10.96 -15.57
C ASN A 24 12.41 -9.70 -15.61
N ALA A 25 12.28 -8.98 -14.49
CA ALA A 25 11.62 -7.68 -14.47
C ALA A 25 12.41 -6.65 -15.32
N SER A 26 13.74 -6.62 -15.18
CA SER A 26 14.59 -5.74 -15.99
C SER A 26 14.52 -6.04 -17.48
N ARG A 27 14.49 -7.32 -17.86
CA ARG A 27 14.24 -7.71 -19.26
C ARG A 27 12.89 -7.22 -19.77
N GLN A 28 11.84 -7.30 -18.94
CA GLN A 28 10.51 -6.83 -19.32
C GLN A 28 10.44 -5.30 -19.47
N ARG A 29 11.12 -4.57 -18.58
CA ARG A 29 11.32 -3.12 -18.63
C ARG A 29 11.97 -2.70 -19.95
N ASP A 30 13.11 -3.31 -20.28
CA ASP A 30 13.88 -2.99 -21.49
C ASP A 30 13.12 -3.33 -22.78
N GLN A 31 12.43 -4.48 -22.82
CA GLN A 31 11.61 -4.89 -23.96
C GLN A 31 10.45 -3.94 -24.26
N ARG A 32 9.95 -3.23 -23.25
CA ARG A 32 8.81 -2.29 -23.36
C ARG A 32 9.23 -0.84 -23.49
N ASN A 33 10.54 -0.57 -23.50
CA ASN A 33 11.10 0.77 -23.50
C ASN A 33 10.53 1.65 -22.37
N LEU A 34 10.41 1.11 -21.14
CA LEU A 34 9.85 1.87 -20.02
C LEU A 34 10.67 3.12 -19.68
N GLN A 35 11.94 3.20 -20.11
CA GLN A 35 12.74 4.43 -20.03
C GLN A 35 12.13 5.62 -20.79
N ASP A 36 11.20 5.41 -21.72
CA ASP A 36 10.53 6.47 -22.47
C ASP A 36 9.16 6.88 -21.86
N VAL A 37 8.74 6.25 -20.76
CA VAL A 37 7.41 6.44 -20.15
C VAL A 37 7.52 6.69 -18.66
N LEU A 38 6.81 7.70 -18.14
CA LEU A 38 6.72 7.92 -16.71
C LEU A 38 6.09 6.70 -16.02
N VAL A 39 6.81 6.11 -15.06
CA VAL A 39 6.32 5.02 -14.22
C VAL A 39 6.31 5.48 -12.76
N VAL A 40 5.14 5.46 -12.14
CA VAL A 40 4.97 5.79 -10.73
C VAL A 40 4.34 4.60 -10.02
N ASP A 41 5.07 4.03 -9.07
CA ASP A 41 4.54 2.97 -8.22
C ASP A 41 3.78 3.60 -7.05
N VAL A 42 2.46 3.40 -7.00
CA VAL A 42 1.60 3.99 -5.96
C VAL A 42 1.43 3.12 -4.73
N ASP A 43 2.04 1.94 -4.70
CA ASP A 43 2.03 1.06 -3.53
C ASP A 43 3.22 0.08 -3.58
N CYS A 44 4.18 0.32 -2.69
CA CYS A 44 5.31 -0.55 -2.44
C CYS A 44 5.73 -0.41 -0.97
N HIS A 45 6.33 -1.46 -0.41
CA HIS A 45 6.77 -1.50 0.96
C HIS A 45 8.28 -1.54 1.11
N HIS A 46 8.73 -0.99 2.23
CA HIS A 46 10.02 -1.35 2.81
C HIS A 46 9.78 -2.18 4.08
N TYR A 47 10.79 -2.89 4.57
CA TYR A 47 10.65 -3.61 5.84
C TYR A 47 11.20 -2.77 6.98
N GLU A 48 10.33 -1.96 7.56
CA GLU A 48 10.61 -1.09 8.69
C GLU A 48 11.17 -1.86 9.90
N ASN A 49 10.84 -3.14 10.02
CA ASN A 49 11.35 -4.02 11.07
C ASN A 49 12.87 -4.13 11.10
N GLU A 50 13.57 -4.00 9.96
CA GLU A 50 15.04 -4.01 9.91
C GLU A 50 15.62 -2.73 10.54
N SER A 51 14.90 -1.61 10.42
CA SER A 51 15.24 -0.32 11.02
C SER A 51 14.52 -0.09 12.36
N MET A 52 13.91 -1.13 12.96
CA MET A 52 13.14 -1.00 14.20
C MET A 52 13.94 -0.39 15.35
N ALA A 53 15.24 -0.72 15.45
CA ALA A 53 16.12 -0.14 16.45
C ALA A 53 16.26 1.38 16.28
N GLU A 54 16.35 1.87 15.03
CA GLU A 54 16.38 3.30 14.73
C GLU A 54 15.03 3.95 14.99
N ILE A 55 13.94 3.32 14.51
CA ILE A 55 12.56 3.84 14.67
C ILE A 55 12.22 4.01 16.16
N ILE A 56 12.59 3.05 17.02
CA ILE A 56 12.29 3.12 18.45
C ILE A 56 12.92 4.35 19.13
N GLU A 57 14.08 4.84 18.66
CA GLU A 57 14.71 6.03 19.24
C GLU A 57 13.86 7.31 19.06
N PHE A 58 12.91 7.31 18.12
CA PHE A 58 11.98 8.42 17.89
C PHE A 58 10.75 8.39 18.81
N ILE A 59 10.57 7.38 19.66
CA ILE A 59 9.45 7.32 20.61
C ILE A 59 9.66 8.36 21.73
N GLU A 60 8.81 9.39 21.79
CA GLU A 60 8.96 10.48 22.77
C GLU A 60 8.79 10.02 24.23
N ASP A 61 7.81 9.17 24.51
CA ASP A 61 7.57 8.64 25.85
C ASP A 61 8.74 7.75 26.32
N PRO A 62 9.43 8.11 27.42
CA PRO A 62 10.64 7.41 27.86
C PRO A 62 10.37 5.97 28.33
N VAL A 63 9.16 5.67 28.83
CA VAL A 63 8.77 4.32 29.28
C VAL A 63 8.47 3.44 28.07
N LEU A 64 7.73 3.95 27.08
CA LEU A 64 7.46 3.22 25.84
C LEU A 64 8.75 2.99 25.05
N ARG A 65 9.63 3.99 24.95
CA ARG A 65 10.95 3.86 24.31
C ARG A 65 11.78 2.76 24.97
N ARG A 66 11.91 2.80 26.31
CA ARG A 66 12.67 1.79 27.05
C ARG A 66 12.10 0.38 26.85
N THR A 67 10.77 0.26 26.86
CA THR A 67 10.08 -1.00 26.57
C THR A 67 10.40 -1.49 25.16
N GLY A 68 10.26 -0.63 24.15
CA GLY A 68 10.61 -0.93 22.76
C GLY A 68 12.06 -1.40 22.60
N GLN A 69 13.02 -0.68 23.21
CA GLN A 69 14.45 -1.03 23.17
C GLN A 69 14.71 -2.42 23.76
N VAL A 70 14.05 -2.80 24.85
CA VAL A 70 14.17 -4.14 25.45
C VAL A 70 13.63 -5.21 24.49
N TYR A 71 12.49 -4.95 23.82
CA TYR A 71 11.94 -5.87 22.83
C TYR A 71 12.82 -6.00 21.57
N ALA A 72 13.35 -4.88 21.06
CA ALA A 72 14.26 -4.87 19.91
C ALA A 72 15.61 -5.55 20.23
N ALA A 73 16.15 -5.35 21.43
CA ALA A 73 17.37 -6.00 21.90
C ALA A 73 17.17 -7.51 22.23
N GLY A 74 15.92 -7.93 22.44
CA GLY A 74 15.58 -9.26 22.94
C GLY A 74 15.54 -10.38 21.91
N GLY A 75 15.76 -10.11 20.61
CA GLY A 75 15.87 -11.16 19.59
C GLY A 75 14.67 -12.11 19.46
N VAL A 76 13.52 -11.79 20.08
CA VAL A 76 12.30 -12.57 19.94
C VAL A 76 11.61 -12.12 18.67
N GLY A 77 12.26 -12.43 17.55
CA GLY A 77 11.66 -12.40 16.24
C GLY A 77 10.38 -13.23 16.29
N VAL A 78 9.35 -12.71 15.65
CA VAL A 78 8.04 -13.34 15.47
C VAL A 78 8.23 -14.84 15.26
N SER A 79 7.82 -15.62 16.27
CA SER A 79 7.88 -17.07 16.23
C SER A 79 6.82 -17.59 15.26
N PRO A 80 7.15 -18.57 14.39
CA PRO A 80 6.18 -19.18 13.46
C PRO A 80 5.06 -19.97 14.17
N PHE A 81 4.99 -19.95 15.52
CA PHE A 81 3.99 -20.64 16.32
C PHE A 81 3.21 -19.74 17.31
N THR A 82 3.22 -18.41 17.13
CA THR A 82 2.46 -17.49 18.01
C THR A 82 1.27 -16.84 17.28
N ILE A 83 0.22 -16.57 18.06
CA ILE A 83 -1.15 -16.15 17.69
C ILE A 83 -1.21 -15.17 16.51
N GLY A 84 -2.00 -15.51 15.48
CA GLY A 84 -2.26 -14.67 14.30
C GLY A 84 -1.40 -14.98 13.07
N SER A 85 -0.50 -15.98 13.14
CA SER A 85 0.37 -16.35 12.02
C SER A 85 -0.45 -16.75 10.77
N PRO A 86 -0.28 -16.05 9.64
CA PRO A 86 -1.10 -16.22 8.46
C PRO A 86 -0.70 -17.45 7.64
N GLY A 87 -0.93 -18.65 8.17
CA GLY A 87 -0.67 -19.89 7.43
C GLY A 87 0.73 -19.94 6.78
N ALA A 88 0.86 -20.60 5.63
CA ALA A 88 2.12 -20.72 4.90
C ALA A 88 2.29 -19.60 3.85
N GLN A 89 2.27 -18.34 4.28
CA GLN A 89 2.46 -17.16 3.40
C GLN A 89 3.76 -17.25 2.57
N ASP A 90 4.84 -17.77 3.15
CA ASP A 90 6.13 -17.91 2.46
C ASP A 90 6.20 -19.09 1.45
N VAL A 91 5.08 -19.76 1.17
CA VAL A 91 4.97 -20.90 0.25
C VAL A 91 6.09 -21.94 0.48
N ALA A 92 6.24 -22.35 1.74
CA ALA A 92 7.31 -23.26 2.19
C ALA A 92 8.75 -22.80 1.86
N GLY A 93 8.99 -21.48 1.94
CA GLY A 93 10.31 -20.88 1.71
C GLY A 93 10.68 -20.70 0.24
N ARG A 94 9.75 -20.93 -0.70
CA ARG A 94 9.97 -20.62 -2.13
C ARG A 94 10.13 -19.13 -2.36
N ILE A 95 9.50 -18.31 -1.52
CA ILE A 95 9.76 -16.88 -1.44
C ILE A 95 10.86 -16.67 -0.41
N THR A 96 12.12 -16.73 -0.86
CA THR A 96 13.29 -16.59 0.03
C THR A 96 13.58 -15.13 0.42
N ARG A 97 12.86 -14.19 -0.19
CA ARG A 97 13.13 -12.76 -0.12
C ARG A 97 12.98 -12.19 1.29
N TYR A 98 11.87 -12.47 1.97
CA TYR A 98 11.63 -12.01 3.34
C TYR A 98 12.73 -12.45 4.33
N PRO A 99 13.04 -13.76 4.49
CA PRO A 99 14.02 -14.20 5.47
C PRO A 99 15.47 -13.84 5.13
N LEU A 100 15.79 -13.62 3.84
CA LEU A 100 17.16 -13.44 3.36
C LEU A 100 17.52 -11.99 3.00
N ARG A 101 16.57 -11.04 2.96
CA ARG A 101 16.84 -9.63 2.58
C ARG A 101 17.92 -8.98 3.44
N LYS A 102 18.01 -9.29 4.74
CA LYS A 102 19.09 -8.81 5.63
C LYS A 102 20.51 -9.16 5.15
N MET A 103 20.65 -10.12 4.24
CA MET A 103 21.92 -10.50 3.63
C MET A 103 22.24 -9.73 2.35
N ASP A 104 21.29 -8.99 1.76
CA ASP A 104 21.54 -8.14 0.58
C ASP A 104 22.55 -7.05 0.96
N ARG A 105 23.66 -6.94 0.25
CA ARG A 105 24.71 -5.99 0.59
C ARG A 105 24.39 -4.63 -0.01
N THR A 106 24.55 -3.59 0.79
CA THR A 106 24.45 -2.19 0.34
C THR A 106 25.82 -1.53 0.42
N PRO A 107 26.18 -0.63 -0.52
CA PRO A 107 27.42 0.12 -0.45
C PRO A 107 27.58 0.88 0.86
N ASP A 108 28.78 0.90 1.43
CA ASP A 108 29.12 1.71 2.61
C ASP A 108 29.51 3.13 2.18
N ASN A 109 28.53 3.90 1.75
CA ASN A 109 28.71 5.26 1.21
C ASN A 109 27.92 6.33 1.98
N GLY A 110 27.35 5.98 3.15
CA GLY A 110 26.54 6.88 3.98
C GLY A 110 25.08 7.01 3.58
N THR A 111 24.65 6.48 2.43
CA THR A 111 23.22 6.40 2.07
C THR A 111 22.53 5.31 2.89
N HIS A 112 21.34 5.61 3.42
CA HIS A 112 20.57 4.66 4.23
C HIS A 112 20.26 3.37 3.45
N ARG A 113 20.28 2.21 4.13
CA ARG A 113 20.07 0.89 3.53
C ARG A 113 18.75 0.81 2.75
N ASP A 114 17.65 1.28 3.31
CA ASP A 114 16.35 1.24 2.62
C ASP A 114 16.31 2.08 1.36
N ILE A 115 17.09 3.17 1.26
CA ILE A 115 17.20 3.96 0.03
C ILE A 115 17.91 3.11 -1.04
N HIS A 116 19.07 2.51 -0.70
CA HIS A 116 19.79 1.64 -1.62
C HIS A 116 18.95 0.48 -2.13
N LEU A 117 18.28 -0.23 -1.22
CA LEU A 117 17.44 -1.35 -1.59
C LEU A 117 16.24 -0.88 -2.41
N SER A 118 15.71 0.32 -2.14
CA SER A 118 14.60 0.88 -2.89
C SER A 118 14.99 1.20 -4.33
N LEU A 119 16.06 1.96 -4.51
CA LEU A 119 16.58 2.31 -5.84
C LEU A 119 16.92 1.07 -6.68
N LYS A 120 17.46 0.03 -6.06
CA LYS A 120 17.81 -1.23 -6.73
C LYS A 120 16.60 -1.91 -7.37
N TRP A 121 15.46 -1.97 -6.69
CA TRP A 121 14.26 -2.55 -7.27
C TRP A 121 13.53 -1.59 -8.20
N MET A 122 13.52 -0.29 -7.88
CA MET A 122 12.93 0.73 -8.74
C MET A 122 13.60 0.70 -10.12
N ASP A 123 14.93 0.66 -10.15
CA ASP A 123 15.68 0.51 -11.39
C ASP A 123 15.29 -0.79 -12.09
N ALA A 124 15.22 -1.92 -11.39
CA ALA A 124 14.88 -3.21 -11.99
C ALA A 124 13.48 -3.23 -12.63
N LEU A 125 12.50 -2.52 -12.07
CA LEU A 125 11.13 -2.42 -12.59
C LEU A 125 10.95 -1.25 -13.59
N GLY A 126 11.89 -0.30 -13.63
CA GLY A 126 11.78 0.94 -14.41
C GLY A 126 10.89 1.98 -13.75
N VAL A 127 10.89 2.05 -12.42
CA VAL A 127 10.07 2.98 -11.63
C VAL A 127 10.81 4.29 -11.42
N ASP A 128 10.19 5.40 -11.85
CA ASP A 128 10.75 6.74 -11.68
C ASP A 128 10.52 7.26 -10.26
N TYR A 129 9.30 7.08 -9.72
CA TYR A 129 8.88 7.50 -8.37
C TYR A 129 8.09 6.40 -7.67
N ALA A 130 8.25 6.27 -6.36
CA ALA A 130 7.59 5.22 -5.58
C ALA A 130 6.93 5.78 -4.31
N MET A 131 5.70 5.34 -4.02
CA MET A 131 5.01 5.58 -2.75
C MET A 131 5.35 4.46 -1.78
N LEU A 132 6.22 4.76 -0.81
CA LEU A 132 6.63 3.84 0.23
C LEU A 132 5.59 3.74 1.35
N PHE A 133 5.18 2.53 1.65
CA PHE A 133 4.33 2.14 2.76
C PHE A 133 5.11 1.27 3.76
N PRO A 134 4.72 1.26 5.05
CA PRO A 134 5.19 0.23 5.96
C PRO A 134 4.53 -1.11 5.62
N GLY A 135 5.15 -2.24 5.95
CA GLY A 135 4.55 -3.57 5.76
C GLY A 135 3.85 -4.06 7.04
N PRO A 136 4.59 -4.63 8.01
CA PRO A 136 4.06 -5.08 9.30
C PRO A 136 3.18 -4.08 10.06
N MET A 137 3.45 -2.77 9.97
CA MET A 137 2.61 -1.76 10.63
C MET A 137 1.20 -1.63 10.02
N LEU A 138 0.90 -2.27 8.89
CA LEU A 138 -0.48 -2.39 8.38
C LEU A 138 -1.41 -3.22 9.29
N LEU A 139 -0.90 -3.78 10.40
CA LEU A 139 -1.71 -4.37 11.46
C LEU A 139 -1.82 -3.49 12.72
N LEU A 140 -1.10 -2.36 12.77
CA LEU A 140 -1.06 -1.49 13.94
C LEU A 140 -2.43 -0.86 14.26
N GLY A 141 -3.29 -0.72 13.25
CA GLY A 141 -4.68 -0.29 13.41
C GLY A 141 -5.54 -1.20 14.31
N LEU A 142 -5.13 -2.45 14.51
CA LEU A 142 -5.76 -3.41 15.43
C LEU A 142 -5.18 -3.39 16.85
N HIS A 143 -4.17 -2.55 17.12
CA HIS A 143 -3.54 -2.55 18.43
C HIS A 143 -4.57 -2.16 19.51
N PRO A 144 -4.74 -2.95 20.58
CA PRO A 144 -5.81 -2.73 21.57
C PRO A 144 -5.59 -1.49 22.43
N VAL A 145 -4.36 -0.97 22.45
CA VAL A 145 -3.95 0.20 23.24
C VAL A 145 -3.55 1.32 22.26
N PRO A 146 -4.41 2.33 22.05
CA PRO A 146 -4.21 3.39 21.05
C PRO A 146 -2.89 4.15 21.19
N GLU A 147 -2.40 4.31 22.41
CA GLU A 147 -1.16 5.03 22.73
C GLU A 147 0.06 4.40 22.05
N TYR A 148 0.06 3.07 21.85
CA TYR A 148 1.12 2.40 21.10
C TYR A 148 1.00 2.62 19.60
N GLU A 149 -0.21 2.66 19.03
CA GLU A 149 -0.39 3.03 17.61
C GLU A 149 0.13 4.46 17.40
N VAL A 150 -0.26 5.40 18.27
CA VAL A 150 0.18 6.79 18.19
C VAL A 150 1.70 6.89 18.32
N ALA A 151 2.29 6.29 19.35
CA ALA A 151 3.74 6.37 19.58
C ALA A 151 4.54 5.76 18.42
N MET A 152 4.16 4.57 17.96
CA MET A 152 4.87 3.87 16.89
C MET A 152 4.70 4.56 15.54
N SER A 153 3.49 4.98 15.19
CA SER A 153 3.24 5.69 13.92
C SER A 153 3.94 7.05 13.87
N ARG A 154 3.96 7.83 14.95
CA ARG A 154 4.69 9.10 15.00
C ARG A 154 6.20 8.88 14.86
N ALA A 155 6.73 7.87 15.55
CA ALA A 155 8.15 7.50 15.45
C ALA A 155 8.53 7.09 14.02
N TYR A 156 7.72 6.23 13.41
CA TYR A 156 7.88 5.82 12.01
C TYR A 156 7.80 7.01 11.04
N ASN A 157 6.78 7.87 11.19
CA ASN A 157 6.59 9.02 10.32
C ASN A 157 7.77 9.99 10.40
N ARG A 158 8.33 10.23 11.60
CA ARG A 158 9.56 11.03 11.77
C ARG A 158 10.76 10.36 11.12
N TRP A 159 11.01 9.10 11.42
CA TRP A 159 12.14 8.38 10.84
C TRP A 159 12.07 8.40 9.30
N LEU A 160 10.90 8.09 8.73
CA LEU A 160 10.70 8.06 7.28
C LEU A 160 10.92 9.45 6.66
N THR A 161 10.34 10.50 7.24
CA THR A 161 10.48 11.87 6.70
C THR A 161 11.88 12.44 6.89
N GLU A 162 12.51 12.22 8.04
CA GLU A 162 13.83 12.77 8.37
C GLU A 162 15.00 12.00 7.73
N HIS A 163 14.88 10.68 7.54
CA HIS A 163 16.00 9.82 7.15
C HIS A 163 15.87 9.24 5.74
N ILE A 164 14.66 8.96 5.28
CA ILE A 164 14.44 8.34 3.97
C ILE A 164 14.08 9.40 2.93
N LEU A 165 12.95 10.07 3.11
CA LEU A 165 12.39 10.99 2.12
C LEU A 165 13.22 12.27 1.95
N ALA A 166 13.87 12.74 3.02
CA ALA A 166 14.77 13.89 2.96
C ALA A 166 16.03 13.64 2.11
N ASN A 167 16.42 12.37 1.92
CA ASN A 167 17.67 11.99 1.27
C ASN A 167 17.48 11.39 -0.13
N GLU A 168 16.23 11.09 -0.54
CA GLU A 168 15.93 10.54 -1.86
C GLU A 168 14.60 11.09 -2.40
N PRO A 169 14.61 12.06 -3.33
CA PRO A 169 13.40 12.71 -3.83
C PRO A 169 12.49 11.81 -4.66
N ARG A 170 12.98 10.68 -5.20
CA ARG A 170 12.14 9.71 -5.92
C ARG A 170 11.19 8.95 -4.98
N LEU A 171 11.54 8.84 -3.71
CA LEU A 171 10.74 8.17 -2.69
C LEU A 171 9.74 9.16 -2.10
N LYS A 172 8.48 8.78 -2.13
CA LYS A 172 7.34 9.51 -1.59
C LYS A 172 6.57 8.61 -0.63
N THR A 173 5.56 9.12 0.05
CA THR A 173 4.70 8.30 0.91
C THR A 173 3.31 8.88 1.09
N MET A 174 2.34 8.01 1.36
CA MET A 174 1.11 8.36 2.05
C MET A 174 1.31 8.06 3.54
N LEU A 175 1.56 9.09 4.34
CA LEU A 175 1.97 8.90 5.74
C LEU A 175 0.90 8.20 6.59
N TYR A 176 1.34 7.34 7.49
CA TYR A 176 0.46 6.60 8.39
C TYR A 176 -0.33 7.56 9.30
N LEU A 177 -1.66 7.44 9.32
CA LEU A 177 -2.52 8.14 10.28
C LEU A 177 -2.86 7.23 11.48
N PRO A 178 -2.52 7.62 12.73
CA PRO A 178 -2.93 6.90 13.95
C PRO A 178 -4.42 7.02 14.22
N PHE A 179 -5.20 6.25 13.47
CA PHE A 179 -6.63 6.47 13.37
C PHE A 179 -7.40 6.02 14.64
N ASN A 180 -6.81 5.26 15.58
CA ASN A 180 -7.49 4.96 16.85
C ASN A 180 -7.62 6.18 17.78
N ASP A 181 -6.88 7.25 17.53
CA ASP A 181 -6.96 8.53 18.24
C ASP A 181 -7.19 9.69 17.24
N PRO A 182 -8.41 10.27 17.20
CA PRO A 182 -8.74 11.34 16.25
C PRO A 182 -7.88 12.60 16.39
N GLU A 183 -7.47 12.96 17.61
CA GLU A 183 -6.63 14.14 17.84
C GLU A 183 -5.21 13.87 17.35
N ALA A 184 -4.66 12.68 17.65
CA ALA A 184 -3.36 12.29 17.13
C ALA A 184 -3.34 12.24 15.59
N ALA A 185 -4.42 11.75 14.96
CA ALA A 185 -4.55 11.76 13.50
C ALA A 185 -4.54 13.19 12.95
N TYR A 186 -5.26 14.13 13.58
CA TYR A 186 -5.25 15.54 13.21
C TYR A 186 -3.86 16.17 13.37
N GLN A 187 -3.18 15.94 14.50
CA GLN A 187 -1.84 16.46 14.75
C GLN A 187 -0.81 15.90 13.77
N THR A 188 -0.90 14.62 13.39
CA THR A 188 -0.03 14.04 12.35
C THR A 188 -0.16 14.79 11.02
N VAL A 189 -1.38 15.16 10.61
CA VAL A 189 -1.56 15.97 9.38
C VAL A 189 -0.94 17.35 9.54
N ARG A 190 -1.09 17.99 10.71
CA ARG A 190 -0.48 19.31 10.98
C ARG A 190 1.03 19.29 10.99
N ASP A 191 1.62 18.28 11.62
CA ASP A 191 3.07 18.20 11.86
C ASP A 191 3.83 17.83 10.59
N PHE A 192 3.28 16.91 9.79
CA PHE A 192 3.96 16.34 8.62
C PHE A 192 3.35 16.77 7.28
N GLY A 193 2.27 17.55 7.30
CA GLY A 193 1.53 17.98 6.12
C GLY A 193 2.38 18.64 5.05
N ASP A 194 3.43 19.39 5.42
CA ASP A 194 4.32 20.08 4.49
C ASP A 194 5.71 19.43 4.37
N ALA A 195 5.93 18.28 5.01
CA ALA A 195 7.22 17.61 4.97
C ALA A 195 7.57 17.14 3.54
N PRO A 196 8.81 17.35 3.07
CA PRO A 196 9.25 16.86 1.76
C PRO A 196 9.00 15.36 1.59
N GLY A 197 8.46 14.98 0.43
CA GLY A 197 8.18 13.58 0.10
C GLY A 197 6.83 13.05 0.61
N VAL A 198 6.14 13.77 1.50
CA VAL A 198 4.77 13.41 1.91
C VAL A 198 3.80 13.75 0.77
N ALA A 199 3.26 12.73 0.11
CA ALA A 199 2.29 12.90 -0.98
C ALA A 199 0.85 12.97 -0.47
N GLY A 200 0.58 12.38 0.69
CA GLY A 200 -0.73 12.41 1.36
C GLY A 200 -0.73 11.55 2.60
N PHE A 201 -1.89 11.00 2.96
CA PHE A 201 -2.07 10.28 4.21
C PHE A 201 -2.81 8.96 4.03
N MET A 202 -2.48 7.97 4.84
CA MET A 202 -3.03 6.62 4.77
C MET A 202 -3.76 6.25 6.07
N VAL A 203 -4.98 5.76 5.91
CA VAL A 203 -5.68 4.96 6.92
C VAL A 203 -5.48 3.49 6.58
N VAL A 204 -4.93 2.73 7.52
CA VAL A 204 -4.91 1.28 7.42
C VAL A 204 -6.32 0.73 7.60
N SER A 205 -6.84 -0.03 6.65
CA SER A 205 -8.25 -0.47 6.63
C SER A 205 -8.56 -1.58 7.61
N THR A 206 -7.58 -2.39 7.99
CA THR A 206 -7.72 -3.46 9.00
C THR A 206 -7.88 -2.85 10.39
N ARG A 207 -9.07 -2.31 10.67
CA ARG A 207 -9.45 -1.66 11.91
C ARG A 207 -10.95 -1.66 12.13
N TYR A 208 -11.36 -1.35 13.36
CA TYR A 208 -12.77 -1.30 13.75
C TYR A 208 -13.29 0.12 14.05
N LYS A 209 -12.43 1.14 13.95
CA LYS A 209 -12.87 2.53 14.12
C LYS A 209 -13.70 2.99 12.91
N PRO A 210 -14.86 3.62 13.12
CA PRO A 210 -15.70 4.09 12.04
C PRO A 210 -15.08 5.29 11.34
N VAL A 211 -14.78 5.15 10.05
CA VAL A 211 -14.16 6.19 9.22
C VAL A 211 -15.05 7.43 9.01
N TYR A 212 -16.36 7.30 9.26
CA TYR A 212 -17.35 8.36 9.10
C TYR A 212 -17.60 9.17 10.38
N ASP A 213 -16.95 8.83 11.50
CA ASP A 213 -17.18 9.52 12.77
C ASP A 213 -16.86 11.01 12.67
N ASN A 214 -17.70 11.85 13.29
CA ASN A 214 -17.53 13.29 13.29
C ASN A 214 -16.19 13.73 13.92
N ALA A 215 -15.58 12.89 14.76
CA ALA A 215 -14.27 13.15 15.35
C ALA A 215 -13.17 13.37 14.29
N TYR A 216 -13.30 12.80 13.09
CA TYR A 216 -12.29 12.91 12.03
C TYR A 216 -12.54 14.05 11.03
N MET A 217 -13.66 14.79 11.14
CA MET A 217 -14.03 15.81 10.15
C MET A 217 -12.99 16.93 10.05
N LYS A 218 -12.35 17.32 11.17
CA LYS A 218 -11.26 18.30 11.17
C LYS A 218 -10.04 17.78 10.42
N THR A 219 -9.70 16.51 10.61
CA THR A 219 -8.61 15.83 9.91
C THR A 219 -8.86 15.82 8.41
N TYR A 220 -10.06 15.41 7.97
CA TYR A 220 -10.40 15.40 6.55
C TYR A 220 -10.46 16.80 5.93
N ALA A 221 -11.00 17.79 6.66
CA ALA A 221 -10.99 19.17 6.22
C ALA A 221 -9.56 19.69 6.01
N LEU A 222 -8.65 19.39 6.94
CA LEU A 222 -7.25 19.80 6.83
C LEU A 222 -6.53 19.11 5.66
N ILE A 223 -6.72 17.81 5.48
CA ILE A 223 -6.13 17.06 4.34
C ILE A 223 -6.61 17.65 3.01
N GLN A 224 -7.91 17.98 2.91
CA GLN A 224 -8.47 18.65 1.75
C GLN A 224 -7.88 20.07 1.56
N GLU A 225 -7.74 20.85 2.64
CA GLU A 225 -7.21 22.22 2.61
C GLU A 225 -5.79 22.28 2.06
N ILE A 226 -4.91 21.37 2.51
CA ILE A 226 -3.54 21.25 1.99
C ILE A 226 -3.50 20.56 0.60
N GLY A 227 -4.66 20.16 0.08
CA GLY A 227 -4.81 19.59 -1.25
C GLY A 227 -4.06 18.28 -1.46
N LYS A 228 -4.02 17.42 -0.44
CA LYS A 228 -3.40 16.09 -0.51
C LYS A 228 -4.47 15.00 -0.47
N PRO A 229 -4.24 13.83 -1.10
CA PRO A 229 -5.16 12.71 -1.03
C PRO A 229 -5.16 12.00 0.33
N LEU A 230 -6.26 11.29 0.58
CA LEU A 230 -6.41 10.29 1.63
C LEU A 230 -6.47 8.90 1.00
N SER A 231 -5.71 7.94 1.52
CA SER A 231 -5.76 6.55 1.09
C SER A 231 -6.27 5.60 2.16
N PHE A 232 -6.85 4.51 1.72
CA PHE A 232 -7.24 3.36 2.53
C PHE A 232 -6.45 2.15 2.06
N HIS A 233 -5.46 1.75 2.85
CA HIS A 233 -4.61 0.62 2.53
C HIS A 233 -5.17 -0.64 3.14
N ALA A 234 -5.44 -1.62 2.28
CA ALA A 234 -5.92 -2.90 2.75
C ALA A 234 -4.82 -3.66 3.48
N SER A 235 -5.30 -4.60 4.28
CA SER A 235 -4.55 -5.68 4.88
C SER A 235 -5.61 -6.69 5.32
N TYR A 236 -5.24 -7.69 6.08
CA TYR A 236 -6.17 -8.73 6.54
C TYR A 236 -5.88 -9.09 7.99
N SER A 237 -6.88 -9.68 8.63
CA SER A 237 -6.70 -10.26 9.96
C SER A 237 -7.44 -11.59 10.01
N TRP A 238 -6.70 -12.70 10.06
CA TRP A 238 -7.32 -14.02 10.22
C TRP A 238 -8.00 -14.17 11.59
N ASN A 239 -7.70 -13.27 12.53
CA ASN A 239 -8.37 -13.21 13.83
C ASN A 239 -9.69 -12.41 13.79
N ASP A 240 -10.05 -11.82 12.64
CA ASP A 240 -11.37 -11.24 12.43
C ASP A 240 -12.46 -12.30 12.60
N LYS A 241 -13.64 -11.91 13.12
CA LYS A 241 -14.72 -12.87 13.37
C LYS A 241 -15.25 -13.53 12.09
N LEU A 242 -15.28 -12.80 10.97
CA LEU A 242 -15.75 -13.32 9.69
C LEU A 242 -14.67 -14.21 9.06
N LEU A 243 -13.44 -13.72 8.99
CA LEU A 243 -12.31 -14.43 8.38
C LEU A 243 -11.81 -15.60 9.22
N GLY A 244 -11.97 -15.57 10.54
CA GLY A 244 -11.60 -16.65 11.47
C GLY A 244 -12.36 -17.96 11.24
N ASN A 245 -13.47 -17.94 10.49
CA ASN A 245 -14.17 -19.16 10.07
C ASN A 245 -13.48 -19.87 8.89
N THR A 246 -12.49 -19.25 8.26
CA THR A 246 -11.73 -19.84 7.16
C THR A 246 -10.63 -20.76 7.69
N ASN A 247 -10.34 -21.85 6.97
CA ASN A 247 -9.35 -22.86 7.37
C ASN A 247 -8.11 -22.90 6.45
N ARG A 248 -8.01 -21.96 5.49
CA ARG A 248 -6.94 -21.88 4.49
C ARG A 248 -6.60 -20.42 4.19
N PHE A 249 -5.30 -20.13 4.12
CA PHE A 249 -4.77 -18.80 3.87
C PHE A 249 -5.29 -18.20 2.58
N LEU A 250 -5.41 -19.01 1.52
CA LEU A 250 -5.96 -18.59 0.23
C LEU A 250 -7.31 -17.87 0.38
N VAL A 251 -8.20 -18.40 1.22
CA VAL A 251 -9.54 -17.82 1.43
C VAL A 251 -9.45 -16.56 2.28
N THR A 252 -8.65 -16.58 3.35
CA THR A 252 -8.42 -15.41 4.22
C THR A 252 -7.83 -14.25 3.44
N HIS A 253 -6.85 -14.52 2.58
CA HIS A 253 -6.16 -13.53 1.76
C HIS A 253 -7.11 -12.93 0.72
N ALA A 254 -7.76 -13.78 -0.08
CA ALA A 254 -8.66 -13.34 -1.15
C ALA A 254 -9.87 -12.52 -0.64
N LEU A 255 -10.35 -12.79 0.57
CA LEU A 255 -11.48 -12.04 1.15
C LEU A 255 -11.04 -10.88 2.05
N GLY A 256 -9.95 -11.04 2.79
CA GLY A 256 -9.61 -10.16 3.90
C GLY A 256 -9.31 -8.73 3.47
N PHE A 257 -8.44 -8.58 2.46
CA PHE A 257 -8.08 -7.27 1.91
C PHE A 257 -9.32 -6.53 1.38
N THR A 258 -10.16 -7.24 0.63
CA THR A 258 -11.38 -6.69 0.04
C THR A 258 -12.44 -6.31 1.07
N VAL A 259 -12.69 -7.15 2.09
CA VAL A 259 -13.80 -6.95 3.03
C VAL A 259 -13.64 -5.66 3.83
N TYR A 260 -12.44 -5.38 4.34
CA TYR A 260 -12.19 -4.15 5.10
C TYR A 260 -12.38 -2.90 4.23
N ASN A 261 -11.79 -2.86 3.04
CA ASN A 261 -11.95 -1.75 2.11
C ASN A 261 -13.41 -1.58 1.67
N ALA A 262 -14.12 -2.67 1.37
CA ALA A 262 -15.53 -2.61 1.00
C ALA A 262 -16.41 -2.02 2.11
N VAL A 263 -16.20 -2.42 3.37
CA VAL A 263 -16.94 -1.87 4.51
C VAL A 263 -16.65 -0.38 4.70
N HIS A 264 -15.38 0.03 4.67
CA HIS A 264 -15.02 1.43 4.85
C HIS A 264 -15.49 2.29 3.68
N LEU A 265 -15.44 1.80 2.44
CA LEU A 265 -15.95 2.51 1.26
C LEU A 265 -17.45 2.72 1.36
N CYS A 266 -18.22 1.67 1.70
CA CYS A 266 -19.66 1.80 1.92
C CYS A 266 -19.96 2.89 2.94
N ASN A 267 -19.27 2.85 4.08
CA ASN A 267 -19.45 3.81 5.15
C ASN A 267 -19.03 5.23 4.74
N TRP A 268 -17.94 5.37 3.99
CA TRP A 268 -17.48 6.66 3.47
C TRP A 268 -18.52 7.32 2.58
N ILE A 269 -19.08 6.55 1.63
CA ILE A 269 -20.07 7.05 0.68
C ILE A 269 -21.41 7.30 1.35
N ILE A 270 -21.98 6.30 2.02
CA ILE A 270 -23.35 6.39 2.55
C ILE A 270 -23.50 7.50 3.61
N ASN A 271 -22.43 7.82 4.35
CA ASN A 271 -22.41 8.95 5.28
C ASN A 271 -22.14 10.31 4.62
N GLY A 272 -22.10 10.36 3.28
CA GLY A 272 -21.99 11.60 2.51
C GLY A 272 -20.65 12.30 2.62
N LEU A 273 -19.55 11.58 2.92
CA LEU A 273 -18.24 12.21 3.02
C LEU A 273 -17.78 12.87 1.71
N PRO A 274 -18.02 12.30 0.51
CA PRO A 274 -17.76 13.01 -0.75
C PRO A 274 -18.57 14.31 -0.93
N GLU A 275 -19.72 14.45 -0.26
CA GLU A 275 -20.50 15.70 -0.29
C GLU A 275 -19.99 16.73 0.72
N ARG A 276 -19.42 16.27 1.84
CA ARG A 276 -18.78 17.14 2.84
C ARG A 276 -17.41 17.62 2.39
N PHE A 277 -16.66 16.76 1.70
CA PHE A 277 -15.29 17.00 1.23
C PHE A 277 -15.18 16.74 -0.28
N PRO A 278 -15.85 17.55 -1.12
CA PRO A 278 -15.94 17.29 -2.56
C PRO A 278 -14.61 17.43 -3.32
N ASN A 279 -13.58 18.02 -2.69
CA ASN A 279 -12.25 18.20 -3.28
C ASN A 279 -11.21 17.30 -2.62
N LEU A 280 -11.62 16.39 -1.73
CA LEU A 280 -10.72 15.43 -1.12
C LEU A 280 -10.64 14.20 -2.02
N ASP A 281 -9.49 14.03 -2.68
CA ASP A 281 -9.20 12.82 -3.43
C ASP A 281 -9.04 11.63 -2.47
N VAL A 282 -9.75 10.53 -2.75
CA VAL A 282 -9.72 9.30 -1.95
C VAL A 282 -9.25 8.14 -2.79
N MET A 283 -8.29 7.37 -2.28
CA MET A 283 -7.70 6.22 -2.95
C MET A 283 -7.86 4.92 -2.17
N TRP A 284 -8.21 3.83 -2.84
CA TRP A 284 -8.32 2.49 -2.24
C TRP A 284 -7.17 1.61 -2.75
N ILE A 285 -6.37 1.10 -1.82
CA ILE A 285 -5.09 0.45 -2.11
C ILE A 285 -5.13 -1.04 -1.71
N GLU A 286 -4.52 -1.90 -2.54
CA GLU A 286 -4.20 -3.31 -2.30
C GLU A 286 -5.42 -4.23 -2.09
N SER A 287 -6.52 -4.04 -2.84
CA SER A 287 -7.74 -4.87 -2.69
C SER A 287 -8.21 -5.55 -3.97
N GLY A 288 -7.41 -5.46 -5.03
CA GLY A 288 -7.82 -5.79 -6.38
C GLY A 288 -9.00 -4.91 -6.82
N LEU A 289 -9.57 -5.25 -7.97
CA LEU A 289 -10.59 -4.45 -8.65
C LEU A 289 -11.93 -5.17 -8.79
N ALA A 290 -11.95 -6.50 -8.69
CA ALA A 290 -13.14 -7.31 -9.02
C ALA A 290 -14.35 -7.04 -8.11
N TRP A 291 -14.13 -6.57 -6.89
CA TRP A 291 -15.19 -6.23 -5.94
C TRP A 291 -15.91 -4.92 -6.27
N ILE A 292 -15.26 -4.01 -6.99
CA ILE A 292 -15.76 -2.65 -7.20
C ILE A 292 -17.04 -2.66 -8.05
N PRO A 293 -17.10 -3.32 -9.23
CA PRO A 293 -18.33 -3.41 -10.02
C PRO A 293 -19.50 -4.05 -9.29
N TRP A 294 -19.23 -5.09 -8.48
CA TRP A 294 -20.25 -5.73 -7.65
C TRP A 294 -20.81 -4.74 -6.64
N LEU A 295 -19.94 -4.03 -5.92
CA LEU A 295 -20.37 -3.11 -4.89
C LEU A 295 -21.08 -1.89 -5.46
N MET A 296 -20.61 -1.35 -6.58
CA MET A 296 -21.26 -0.25 -7.31
C MET A 296 -22.72 -0.61 -7.60
N GLN A 297 -22.97 -1.76 -8.23
CA GLN A 297 -24.33 -2.21 -8.56
C GLN A 297 -25.18 -2.45 -7.30
N ARG A 298 -24.58 -3.06 -6.28
CA ARG A 298 -25.32 -3.43 -5.06
C ARG A 298 -25.75 -2.20 -4.27
N LEU A 299 -24.85 -1.24 -4.06
CA LEU A 299 -25.14 0.00 -3.36
C LEU A 299 -26.16 0.85 -4.13
N ASP A 300 -26.07 0.88 -5.44
CA ASP A 300 -27.02 1.59 -6.30
C ASP A 300 -28.45 1.06 -6.18
N ASN A 301 -28.60 -0.27 -6.19
CA ASN A 301 -29.90 -0.91 -6.00
C ASN A 301 -30.46 -0.61 -4.62
N ASP A 302 -29.63 -0.78 -3.58
CA ASP A 302 -30.07 -0.60 -2.19
C ASP A 302 -30.36 0.88 -1.87
N TYR A 303 -29.59 1.82 -2.42
CA TYR A 303 -29.84 3.27 -2.31
C TYR A 303 -31.19 3.68 -2.90
N ARG A 304 -31.57 3.14 -4.07
CA ARG A 304 -32.88 3.44 -4.68
C ARG A 304 -34.06 3.02 -3.79
N MET A 305 -33.90 1.97 -2.99
CA MET A 305 -34.93 1.48 -2.07
C MET A 305 -34.88 2.15 -0.69
N ARG A 306 -33.68 2.58 -0.25
CA ARG A 306 -33.41 3.06 1.11
C ARG A 306 -32.74 4.43 1.13
N SER A 307 -33.06 5.32 0.18
CA SER A 307 -32.42 6.63 0.04
C SER A 307 -32.53 7.51 1.30
N SER A 308 -33.55 7.29 2.14
CA SER A 308 -33.70 7.93 3.45
C SER A 308 -32.54 7.66 4.42
N GLU A 309 -31.77 6.59 4.20
CA GLU A 309 -30.60 6.21 5.01
C GLU A 309 -29.30 6.87 4.53
N ALA A 310 -29.35 7.53 3.37
CA ALA A 310 -28.23 8.25 2.78
C ALA A 310 -28.67 9.67 2.37
N PRO A 311 -29.22 10.47 3.30
CA PRO A 311 -29.93 11.71 2.98
C PRO A 311 -29.03 12.82 2.43
N LEU A 312 -27.71 12.68 2.57
CA LEU A 312 -26.73 13.65 2.07
C LEU A 312 -26.38 13.42 0.59
N LEU A 313 -26.58 12.22 0.07
CA LEU A 313 -26.17 11.88 -1.29
C LEU A 313 -27.06 12.57 -2.33
N LYS A 314 -26.42 13.15 -3.35
CA LYS A 314 -27.07 13.85 -4.46
C LYS A 314 -27.05 13.07 -5.77
N ARG A 315 -26.26 12.01 -5.83
CA ARG A 315 -26.08 11.12 -6.99
C ARG A 315 -26.04 9.66 -6.51
N LEU A 316 -26.01 8.72 -7.45
CA LEU A 316 -25.92 7.31 -7.12
C LEU A 316 -24.56 6.97 -6.46
N PRO A 317 -24.50 6.04 -5.50
CA PRO A 317 -23.24 5.59 -4.90
C PRO A 317 -22.16 5.25 -5.93
N SER A 318 -22.52 4.57 -7.02
CA SER A 318 -21.60 4.22 -8.10
C SER A 318 -20.95 5.45 -8.76
N GLU A 319 -21.65 6.57 -8.85
CA GLU A 319 -21.11 7.81 -9.43
C GLU A 319 -20.05 8.47 -8.54
N TYR A 320 -20.11 8.27 -7.22
CA TYR A 320 -19.01 8.67 -6.34
C TYR A 320 -17.82 7.73 -6.48
N MET A 321 -18.07 6.41 -6.52
CA MET A 321 -17.03 5.39 -6.68
C MET A 321 -16.23 5.59 -7.96
N ALA A 322 -16.90 5.88 -9.08
CA ALA A 322 -16.26 6.13 -10.36
C ALA A 322 -15.36 7.39 -10.40
N ASN A 323 -15.39 8.24 -9.36
CA ASN A 323 -14.53 9.42 -9.19
C ASN A 323 -13.46 9.24 -8.09
N MET A 324 -13.40 8.07 -7.44
CA MET A 324 -12.32 7.73 -6.50
C MET A 324 -11.12 7.18 -7.26
N TYR A 325 -9.98 7.06 -6.59
CA TYR A 325 -8.77 6.43 -7.14
C TYR A 325 -8.61 4.99 -6.62
N TYR A 326 -7.96 4.15 -7.41
CA TYR A 326 -7.73 2.75 -7.09
C TYR A 326 -6.30 2.35 -7.45
N SER A 327 -5.67 1.51 -6.63
CA SER A 327 -4.43 0.85 -6.99
C SER A 327 -4.72 -0.41 -7.83
N SER A 328 -3.78 -0.83 -8.68
CA SER A 328 -3.99 -1.96 -9.58
C SER A 328 -3.79 -3.33 -8.94
N GLN A 329 -2.85 -3.43 -7.99
CA GLN A 329 -2.45 -4.69 -7.38
C GLN A 329 -3.41 -5.06 -6.22
N PRO A 330 -3.69 -6.37 -6.02
CA PRO A 330 -3.39 -7.47 -6.94
C PRO A 330 -4.28 -7.40 -8.19
N MET A 331 -3.68 -7.40 -9.38
CA MET A 331 -4.43 -7.36 -10.64
C MET A 331 -5.08 -8.72 -10.90
N GLU A 332 -6.41 -8.78 -10.85
CA GLU A 332 -7.11 -10.00 -11.26
C GLU A 332 -7.02 -10.20 -12.78
N MET A 333 -6.49 -11.36 -13.20
CA MET A 333 -6.39 -11.75 -14.60
C MET A 333 -7.44 -12.83 -14.93
N PRO A 334 -8.70 -12.45 -15.24
CA PRO A 334 -9.73 -13.41 -15.60
C PRO A 334 -9.42 -14.06 -16.94
N HIS A 335 -9.95 -15.28 -17.14
CA HIS A 335 -9.90 -15.95 -18.45
C HIS A 335 -10.63 -15.15 -19.55
N ASP A 336 -11.70 -14.48 -19.16
CA ASP A 336 -12.46 -13.57 -20.02
C ASP A 336 -12.10 -12.12 -19.69
N LEU A 337 -11.30 -11.50 -20.57
CA LEU A 337 -10.82 -10.13 -20.38
C LEU A 337 -11.94 -9.10 -20.50
N ASP A 338 -13.10 -9.43 -21.06
CA ASP A 338 -14.25 -8.51 -21.14
C ASP A 338 -14.73 -8.11 -19.73
N VAL A 339 -14.57 -9.01 -18.75
CA VAL A 339 -14.88 -8.73 -17.33
C VAL A 339 -13.94 -7.67 -16.77
N LEU A 340 -12.65 -7.77 -17.07
CA LEU A 340 -11.65 -6.78 -16.64
C LEU A 340 -11.86 -5.44 -17.36
N GLU A 341 -12.12 -5.47 -18.67
CA GLU A 341 -12.41 -4.27 -19.45
C GLU A 341 -13.68 -3.56 -18.92
N MET A 342 -14.72 -4.30 -18.54
CA MET A 342 -15.91 -3.75 -17.90
C MET A 342 -15.57 -3.09 -16.56
N THR A 343 -14.77 -3.74 -15.72
CA THR A 343 -14.29 -3.15 -14.46
C THR A 343 -13.58 -1.82 -14.71
N PHE A 344 -12.69 -1.76 -15.70
CA PHE A 344 -11.95 -0.56 -16.07
C PHE A 344 -12.87 0.57 -16.54
N LYS A 345 -13.90 0.24 -17.31
CA LYS A 345 -14.94 1.20 -17.73
C LYS A 345 -15.73 1.73 -16.54
N MET A 346 -16.14 0.87 -15.61
CA MET A 346 -16.95 1.27 -14.46
C MET A 346 -16.21 2.20 -13.50
N ILE A 347 -14.91 2.00 -13.30
CA ILE A 347 -14.10 2.83 -12.39
C ILE A 347 -13.44 4.02 -13.07
N ASN A 348 -13.70 4.28 -14.35
CA ASN A 348 -12.97 5.28 -15.15
C ASN A 348 -11.44 5.10 -15.09
N ALA A 349 -10.96 3.87 -15.31
CA ALA A 349 -9.55 3.50 -15.12
C ALA A 349 -8.55 4.40 -15.86
N GLU A 350 -8.92 4.94 -17.02
CA GLU A 350 -8.07 5.88 -17.76
C GLU A 350 -7.66 7.11 -16.95
N THR A 351 -8.47 7.56 -15.99
CA THR A 351 -8.16 8.71 -15.12
C THR A 351 -7.96 8.34 -13.66
N GLN A 352 -8.55 7.24 -13.21
CA GLN A 352 -8.67 6.88 -11.79
C GLN A 352 -7.83 5.68 -11.35
N LEU A 353 -7.40 4.82 -12.27
CA LEU A 353 -6.59 3.66 -11.92
C LEU A 353 -5.12 4.04 -11.94
N CYS A 354 -4.41 3.74 -10.85
CA CYS A 354 -2.97 3.93 -10.75
C CYS A 354 -2.30 2.57 -10.61
N TRP A 355 -1.24 2.33 -11.39
CA TRP A 355 -0.44 1.13 -11.26
C TRP A 355 0.34 1.11 -9.95
N CYS A 356 0.35 -0.03 -9.28
CA CYS A 356 1.28 -0.33 -8.20
C CYS A 356 1.89 -1.71 -8.38
N SER A 357 3.07 -1.90 -7.80
CA SER A 357 3.71 -3.22 -7.79
C SER A 357 3.36 -4.05 -6.56
N ASP A 358 3.07 -3.42 -5.41
CA ASP A 358 3.08 -4.08 -4.10
C ASP A 358 4.41 -4.81 -3.82
N TYR A 359 5.49 -4.33 -4.41
CA TYR A 359 6.82 -4.81 -4.08
C TYR A 359 7.06 -4.48 -2.61
N PRO A 360 7.39 -5.45 -1.74
CA PRO A 360 8.13 -6.66 -2.03
C PRO A 360 7.34 -7.97 -1.92
N HIS A 361 6.02 -7.90 -1.94
CA HIS A 361 5.14 -9.01 -1.68
C HIS A 361 5.26 -10.13 -2.72
N TRP A 362 4.79 -11.31 -2.34
CA TRP A 362 4.94 -12.54 -3.12
C TRP A 362 4.05 -12.54 -4.37
N ASP A 363 2.97 -11.79 -4.32
CA ASP A 363 1.95 -11.53 -5.33
C ASP A 363 2.10 -10.13 -5.96
N MET A 364 3.32 -9.59 -5.95
CA MET A 364 3.63 -8.32 -6.61
C MET A 364 3.35 -8.36 -8.13
N ASP A 365 2.95 -7.22 -8.67
CA ASP A 365 2.73 -7.00 -10.10
C ASP A 365 3.88 -6.21 -10.74
N LEU A 366 4.19 -6.54 -11.99
CA LEU A 366 5.10 -5.75 -12.83
C LEU A 366 4.31 -4.77 -13.69
N PRO A 367 4.90 -3.68 -14.21
CA PRO A 367 4.20 -2.76 -15.12
C PRO A 367 3.56 -3.45 -16.34
N SER A 368 4.07 -4.63 -16.72
CA SER A 368 3.55 -5.44 -17.81
C SER A 368 2.11 -5.91 -17.61
N VAL A 369 1.61 -6.04 -16.37
CA VAL A 369 0.21 -6.44 -16.12
C VAL A 369 -0.79 -5.42 -16.67
N ILE A 370 -0.39 -4.14 -16.77
CA ILE A 370 -1.16 -3.09 -17.43
C ILE A 370 -0.73 -2.94 -18.88
N TRP A 371 0.58 -2.89 -19.14
CA TRP A 371 1.12 -2.57 -20.46
C TRP A 371 0.65 -3.55 -21.55
N ASP A 372 0.54 -4.82 -21.21
CA ASP A 372 0.24 -5.88 -22.18
C ASP A 372 -1.27 -6.11 -22.37
N LEU A 373 -2.13 -5.34 -21.68
CA LEU A 373 -3.58 -5.47 -21.84
C LEU A 373 -3.99 -5.08 -23.29
N PRO A 374 -4.68 -5.98 -24.02
CA PRO A 374 -4.96 -5.79 -25.44
C PRO A 374 -6.03 -4.74 -25.72
N PHE A 375 -6.92 -4.48 -24.75
CA PHE A 375 -8.01 -3.51 -24.87
C PHE A 375 -7.57 -2.07 -24.53
N LEU A 376 -6.34 -1.87 -24.03
CA LEU A 376 -5.80 -0.54 -23.76
C LEU A 376 -5.05 0.02 -24.97
N ASN A 377 -5.25 1.30 -25.24
CA ASN A 377 -4.38 2.05 -26.15
C ASN A 377 -3.18 2.66 -25.40
N ASP A 378 -2.20 3.18 -26.16
CA ASP A 378 -0.96 3.73 -25.58
C ASP A 378 -1.18 4.89 -24.61
N ARG A 379 -2.20 5.73 -24.85
CA ARG A 379 -2.55 6.82 -23.94
C ARG A 379 -3.04 6.26 -22.60
N GLN A 380 -3.93 5.28 -22.63
CA GLN A 380 -4.48 4.65 -21.43
C GLN A 380 -3.39 3.91 -20.63
N ARG A 381 -2.49 3.19 -21.31
CA ARG A 381 -1.33 2.54 -20.67
C ARG A 381 -0.47 3.54 -19.91
N LYS A 382 -0.07 4.64 -20.57
CA LYS A 382 0.74 5.72 -19.97
C LYS A 382 -0.01 6.42 -18.82
N ASN A 383 -1.31 6.59 -18.97
CA ASN A 383 -2.12 7.18 -17.92
C ASN A 383 -2.10 6.34 -16.65
N ILE A 384 -2.39 5.05 -16.78
CA ILE A 384 -2.50 4.14 -15.64
C ILE A 384 -1.14 3.92 -14.97
N ILE A 385 -0.06 3.78 -15.76
CA ILE A 385 1.28 3.50 -15.24
C ILE A 385 1.96 4.71 -14.59
N GLY A 386 1.59 5.95 -14.93
CA GLY A 386 2.26 7.12 -14.36
C GLY A 386 1.48 8.42 -14.32
N GLU A 387 0.76 8.81 -15.39
CA GLU A 387 0.17 10.15 -15.42
C GLU A 387 -0.97 10.34 -14.42
N ASN A 388 -1.72 9.28 -14.09
CA ASN A 388 -2.79 9.35 -13.08
C ASN A 388 -2.19 9.66 -11.70
N ALA A 389 -1.15 8.94 -11.31
CA ALA A 389 -0.42 9.17 -10.06
C ALA A 389 0.25 10.55 -10.05
N ARG A 390 0.86 10.98 -11.16
CA ARG A 390 1.45 12.33 -11.28
C ARG A 390 0.42 13.43 -11.00
N ARG A 391 -0.80 13.31 -11.55
CA ARG A 391 -1.88 14.28 -11.32
C ARG A 391 -2.41 14.23 -9.88
N LEU A 392 -2.66 13.03 -9.37
CA LEU A 392 -3.19 12.82 -8.02
C LEU A 392 -2.24 13.38 -6.95
N PHE A 393 -0.96 13.03 -7.02
CA PHE A 393 0.04 13.39 -6.01
C PHE A 393 0.79 14.69 -6.33
N LYS A 394 0.44 15.36 -7.44
CA LYS A 394 1.07 16.60 -7.91
C LYS A 394 2.60 16.49 -7.99
N LEU A 395 3.09 15.36 -8.51
CA LEU A 395 4.52 15.08 -8.60
C LEU A 395 5.19 16.02 -9.61
N ASP A 396 6.30 16.62 -9.20
CA ASP A 396 7.22 17.28 -10.11
C ASP A 396 8.09 16.20 -10.78
N VAL A 397 7.91 16.05 -12.09
CA VAL A 397 8.61 15.07 -12.93
C VAL A 397 9.55 15.74 -13.94
N SER A 398 9.87 17.01 -13.74
CA SER A 398 10.78 17.77 -14.62
C SER A 398 12.18 17.16 -14.67
N GLU A 399 12.62 16.55 -13.57
CA GLU A 399 13.88 15.81 -13.44
C GLU A 399 13.68 14.29 -13.53
N ARG A 400 12.81 13.81 -14.43
CA ARG A 400 12.54 12.37 -14.59
C ARG A 400 13.84 11.54 -14.62
N TYR A 401 13.80 10.33 -14.05
CA TYR A 401 14.96 9.46 -13.81
C TYR A 401 14.98 8.19 -14.69
N PRO A 402 15.13 8.31 -16.03
CA PRO A 402 15.06 7.17 -16.95
C PRO A 402 16.35 6.33 -17.00
N ASP A 403 17.44 6.81 -16.40
CA ASP A 403 18.76 6.18 -16.47
C ASP A 403 18.88 5.03 -15.44
N TYR A 404 18.12 3.96 -15.67
CA TYR A 404 18.12 2.80 -14.79
C TYR A 404 19.45 2.05 -14.84
N THR A 405 19.94 1.60 -13.69
CA THR A 405 21.12 0.74 -13.66
C THR A 405 20.81 -0.60 -14.37
N ALA A 406 21.68 -1.03 -15.28
CA ALA A 406 21.51 -2.32 -15.94
C ALA A 406 21.66 -3.47 -14.93
N ALA A 407 20.75 -4.44 -14.96
CA ALA A 407 20.90 -5.66 -14.18
C ALA A 407 22.08 -6.47 -14.76
N THR A 408 23.22 -6.49 -14.05
CA THR A 408 24.40 -7.29 -14.40
C THR A 408 24.25 -8.75 -13.99
#